data_AF-A0A3P7IBP1-F1
#
_entry.id   AF-A0A3P7IBP1-F1
#
_cell.length_a   1.000
_cell.length_b   1.000
_cell.length_c   1.000
_cell.angle_alpha   90.00
_cell.angle_beta   90.00
_cell.angle_gamma   90.00
#
_symmetry.space_group_name_H-M   'P 1'
#
loop_
_entity.id
_entity.type
_entity.pdbx_description
1 polymer ?
#
loop_
_entity_poly.entity_id
_entity_poly.type
_entity_poly.pdbx_seq_one_letter_code
_entity_poly.pdbx_strand_id
1 'polypeptide(L)'
;MNTHTEMYWRFVRRRIKGASKDEKHDEFVMVNADDFGDLDEEKKKQLEEERLRRKIERERKLDQLLNRSLVGSKMQELLGNYILLEQYYMEECVRKAIDMDVREEGLLSSVVDDVLFLVRKCVRRATSSGSVDCICAALNNGVALLETTFYQYLFGAIQNGYPSTNFAAEALQTAQNAYNVIQHGKASEASTDTQKESFLTATNNARGTADLLLELRKGLEQEWSKTQRSEVETGKLDNAVSQLTDVSRKMHHLASLGVESLCKTIFRPKLKSRFFLNRNDYLKYTISQPVHSKPVNQLLFCGHW
;
A
#
# COMPACT_ATOMS: atom_id res chain seq x y z
N MET A 1 10.58 -23.26 -6.33
CA MET A 1 11.97 -22.99 -6.75
C MET A 1 12.04 -23.18 -8.27
N ASN A 2 12.59 -22.21 -9.00
CA ASN A 2 12.49 -22.15 -10.46
C ASN A 2 13.54 -23.08 -11.09
N THR A 3 13.11 -24.22 -11.63
CA THR A 3 13.95 -25.31 -12.18
C THR A 3 14.88 -24.84 -13.30
N HIS A 4 14.49 -23.81 -14.04
CA HIS A 4 15.30 -23.19 -15.09
C HIS A 4 16.55 -22.48 -14.55
N THR A 5 16.42 -21.79 -13.41
CA THR A 5 17.54 -21.09 -12.77
C THR A 5 18.55 -22.10 -12.21
N GLU A 6 18.06 -23.22 -11.65
CA GLU A 6 18.92 -24.31 -11.18
C GLU A 6 19.66 -25.00 -12.34
N MET A 7 18.99 -25.24 -13.46
CA MET A 7 19.60 -25.80 -14.67
C MET A 7 20.68 -24.89 -15.26
N TYR A 8 20.43 -23.58 -15.31
CA TYR A 8 21.42 -22.60 -15.75
C TYR A 8 22.64 -22.58 -14.82
N TRP A 9 22.44 -22.56 -13.50
CA TRP A 9 23.54 -22.61 -12.54
C TRP A 9 24.30 -23.95 -12.56
N ARG A 10 23.62 -25.07 -12.81
CA ARG A 10 24.27 -26.38 -13.04
C ARG A 10 25.13 -26.38 -14.30
N PHE A 11 24.63 -25.80 -15.39
CA PHE A 11 25.37 -25.66 -16.64
C PHE A 11 26.63 -24.78 -16.46
N VAL A 12 26.46 -23.60 -15.85
CA VAL A 12 27.56 -22.68 -15.55
C VAL A 12 28.59 -23.33 -14.60
N ARG A 13 28.15 -24.00 -13.52
CA ARG A 13 29.06 -24.74 -12.62
C ARG A 13 29.81 -25.86 -13.32
N ARG A 14 29.17 -26.59 -14.24
CA ARG A 14 29.82 -27.67 -15.00
C ARG A 14 30.90 -27.13 -15.93
N ARG A 15 30.65 -25.96 -16.54
CA ARG A 15 31.62 -25.29 -17.42
C ARG A 15 32.79 -24.68 -16.65
N ILE A 16 32.53 -24.07 -15.49
CA ILE A 16 33.58 -23.57 -14.59
C ILE A 16 34.42 -24.74 -14.06
N LYS A 17 33.80 -25.85 -13.62
CA LYS A 17 34.53 -27.07 -13.22
C LYS A 17 35.31 -27.72 -14.37
N GLY A 18 34.81 -27.61 -15.61
CA GLY A 18 35.52 -28.05 -16.81
C GLY A 18 36.77 -27.21 -17.06
N ALA A 19 36.67 -25.89 -16.95
CA ALA A 19 37.81 -24.98 -17.07
C ALA A 19 38.84 -25.16 -15.95
N SER A 20 38.40 -25.50 -14.73
CA SER A 20 39.31 -25.82 -13.60
C SER A 20 39.98 -27.19 -13.70
N LYS A 21 39.62 -28.06 -14.65
CA LYS A 21 40.32 -29.33 -14.89
C LYS A 21 41.54 -29.18 -15.80
N ASP A 22 41.54 -28.14 -16.65
CA ASP A 22 42.62 -27.93 -17.63
C ASP A 22 43.75 -27.03 -17.08
N GLU A 23 43.51 -26.33 -15.97
CA GLU A 23 44.54 -25.54 -15.29
C GLU A 23 44.71 -25.99 -13.84
N LYS A 24 45.85 -26.67 -13.61
CA LYS A 24 46.46 -27.07 -12.33
C LYS A 24 46.12 -28.48 -11.83
N HIS A 25 47.09 -29.35 -12.10
CA HIS A 25 47.53 -30.43 -11.23
C HIS A 25 48.02 -29.87 -9.87
N ASP A 26 47.16 -29.17 -9.12
CA ASP A 26 47.42 -28.85 -7.72
C ASP A 26 46.85 -30.01 -6.89
N GLU A 27 47.77 -30.87 -6.46
CA GLU A 27 47.69 -31.86 -5.39
C GLU A 27 46.34 -31.91 -4.63
N PHE A 28 45.39 -32.63 -5.22
CA PHE A 28 44.12 -32.92 -4.58
C PHE A 28 44.36 -34.08 -3.60
N VAL A 29 44.81 -33.77 -2.38
CA VAL A 29 44.73 -34.74 -1.27
C VAL A 29 43.25 -34.88 -0.90
N MET A 30 42.56 -35.79 -1.59
CA MET A 30 41.35 -36.42 -1.07
C MET A 30 41.77 -37.19 0.18
N VAL A 31 41.73 -36.56 1.36
CA VAL A 31 41.69 -37.34 2.60
C VAL A 31 40.33 -38.03 2.59
N ASN A 32 40.35 -39.35 2.40
CA ASN A 32 39.16 -40.19 2.42
C ASN A 32 38.38 -39.94 3.73
N ALA A 33 37.05 -39.83 3.63
CA ALA A 33 36.17 -39.53 4.76
C ALA A 33 36.14 -40.62 5.84
N ASP A 34 36.75 -41.77 5.56
CA ASP A 34 36.67 -42.97 6.39
C ASP A 34 37.92 -43.20 7.27
N ASP A 35 38.93 -42.31 7.20
CA ASP A 35 40.18 -42.44 7.98
C ASP A 35 40.30 -41.37 9.07
N PHE A 36 39.27 -41.27 9.91
CA PHE A 36 39.26 -40.41 11.09
C PHE A 36 38.75 -41.16 12.32
N GLY A 37 39.40 -42.28 12.63
CA GLY A 37 39.44 -42.76 14.00
C GLY A 37 40.30 -41.80 14.82
N ASP A 38 39.67 -41.06 15.73
CA ASP A 38 40.31 -40.26 16.79
C ASP A 38 40.84 -38.85 16.43
N LEU A 39 40.13 -38.10 15.58
CA LEU A 39 40.25 -36.64 15.58
C LEU A 39 39.47 -36.04 16.76
N ASP A 40 40.20 -35.31 17.60
CA ASP A 40 39.67 -34.38 18.61
C ASP A 40 38.55 -33.50 18.01
N GLU A 41 37.40 -33.41 18.67
CA GLU A 41 36.20 -32.69 18.17
C GLU A 41 36.51 -31.23 17.84
N GLU A 42 37.49 -30.64 18.52
CA GLU A 42 37.98 -29.30 18.26
C GLU A 42 38.67 -29.16 16.89
N LYS A 43 39.43 -30.18 16.46
CA LYS A 43 40.07 -30.20 15.12
C LYS A 43 39.06 -30.38 14.01
N LYS A 44 37.99 -31.16 14.22
CA LYS A 44 36.89 -31.28 13.25
C LYS A 44 36.18 -29.94 13.05
N LYS A 45 35.87 -29.24 14.15
CA LYS A 45 35.26 -27.90 14.12
C LYS A 45 36.14 -26.87 13.40
N GLN A 46 37.45 -26.86 13.68
CA GLN A 46 38.39 -25.97 13.00
C GLN A 46 38.46 -26.25 11.48
N LEU A 47 38.46 -27.52 11.07
CA LEU A 47 38.46 -27.91 9.66
C LEU A 47 37.16 -27.49 8.95
N GLU A 48 36.01 -27.62 9.61
CA GLU A 48 34.71 -27.16 9.08
C GLU A 48 34.65 -25.64 8.93
N GLU A 49 35.12 -24.90 9.93
CA GLU A 49 35.20 -23.43 9.88
C GLU A 49 36.14 -22.98 8.75
N GLU A 50 37.28 -23.64 8.56
CA GLU A 50 38.21 -23.33 7.48
C GLU A 50 37.61 -23.64 6.10
N ARG A 51 36.91 -24.78 5.96
CA ARG A 51 36.17 -25.13 4.74
C ARG A 51 35.10 -24.08 4.42
N LEU A 52 34.38 -23.60 5.42
CA LEU A 52 33.37 -22.55 5.25
C LEU A 52 34.01 -21.23 4.82
N ARG A 53 35.11 -20.82 5.46
CA ARG A 53 35.88 -19.61 5.06
C ARG A 53 36.35 -19.69 3.61
N ARG A 54 36.96 -20.82 3.21
CA ARG A 54 37.41 -21.05 1.83
C ARG A 54 36.26 -21.06 0.82
N LYS A 55 35.06 -21.49 1.23
CA LYS A 55 33.85 -21.43 0.38
C LYS A 55 33.40 -19.99 0.17
N ILE A 56 33.28 -19.21 1.26
CA ILE A 56 32.88 -17.79 1.22
C ILE A 56 33.86 -16.97 0.36
N GLU A 57 35.17 -17.20 0.51
CA GLU A 57 36.17 -16.48 -0.28
C GLU A 57 36.06 -16.79 -1.78
N ARG A 58 35.80 -18.06 -2.14
CA ARG A 58 35.57 -18.46 -3.54
C ARG A 58 34.30 -17.84 -4.12
N GLU A 59 33.22 -17.82 -3.36
CA GLU A 59 31.96 -17.16 -3.77
C GLU A 59 32.19 -15.66 -3.99
N ARG A 60 32.88 -14.99 -3.06
CA ARG A 60 33.23 -13.56 -3.21
C ARG A 60 34.10 -13.27 -4.43
N LYS A 61 35.11 -14.10 -4.71
CA LYS A 61 35.95 -13.96 -5.91
C LYS A 61 35.12 -14.15 -7.18
N LEU A 62 34.23 -15.14 -7.20
CA LEU A 62 33.33 -15.38 -8.32
C LEU A 62 32.40 -14.18 -8.55
N ASP A 63 31.79 -13.63 -7.50
CA ASP A 63 30.94 -12.45 -7.60
C ASP A 63 31.71 -11.24 -8.14
N GLN A 64 32.94 -11.02 -7.69
CA GLN A 64 33.79 -9.95 -8.22
C GLN A 64 34.10 -10.13 -9.70
N LEU A 65 34.40 -11.35 -10.14
CA LEU A 65 34.66 -11.64 -11.55
C LEU A 65 33.40 -11.47 -12.39
N LEU A 66 32.25 -11.95 -11.91
CA LEU A 66 30.96 -11.80 -12.59
C LEU A 66 30.58 -10.33 -12.73
N ASN A 67 30.68 -9.54 -11.66
CA ASN A 67 30.33 -8.12 -11.65
C ASN A 67 31.25 -7.27 -12.53
N ARG A 68 32.49 -7.70 -12.77
CA ARG A 68 33.44 -7.03 -13.68
C ARG A 68 33.42 -7.60 -15.10
N SER A 69 32.70 -8.69 -15.33
CA SER A 69 32.60 -9.32 -16.64
C SER A 69 31.60 -8.58 -17.53
N LEU A 70 31.74 -8.76 -18.84
CA LEU A 70 30.77 -8.29 -19.83
C LEU A 70 29.36 -8.85 -19.56
N VAL A 71 29.26 -10.10 -19.07
CA VAL A 71 27.97 -10.73 -18.73
C VAL A 71 27.31 -9.99 -17.56
N GLY A 72 28.07 -9.63 -16.53
CA GLY A 72 27.57 -8.83 -15.41
C GLY A 72 27.07 -7.46 -15.88
N SER A 73 27.86 -6.76 -16.69
CA SER A 73 27.45 -5.46 -17.25
C SER A 73 26.16 -5.57 -18.08
N LYS A 74 26.05 -6.58 -18.95
CA LYS A 74 24.85 -6.79 -19.78
C LYS A 74 23.63 -7.20 -18.96
N MET A 75 23.82 -7.96 -17.88
CA MET A 75 22.74 -8.29 -16.95
C MET A 75 22.21 -7.02 -16.25
N GLN A 76 23.09 -6.13 -15.79
CA GLN A 76 22.67 -4.87 -15.15
C GLN A 76 21.93 -3.96 -16.14
N GLU A 77 22.41 -3.86 -17.39
CA GLU A 77 21.71 -3.13 -18.46
C GLU A 77 20.30 -3.69 -18.72
N LEU A 78 20.18 -5.02 -18.79
CA LEU A 78 18.90 -5.70 -18.98
C LEU A 78 17.94 -5.44 -17.81
N LEU A 79 18.42 -5.51 -16.57
CA LEU A 79 17.63 -5.21 -15.38
C LEU A 79 17.20 -3.75 -15.35
N GLY A 80 18.07 -2.82 -15.75
CA GLY A 80 17.73 -1.39 -15.87
C GLY A 80 16.59 -1.17 -16.87
N ASN A 81 16.70 -1.74 -18.08
CA ASN A 81 15.65 -1.66 -19.10
C ASN A 81 14.35 -2.32 -18.64
N TYR A 82 14.43 -3.46 -17.96
CA TYR A 82 13.28 -4.14 -17.39
C TYR A 82 12.53 -3.25 -16.39
N ILE A 83 13.23 -2.58 -15.47
CA ILE A 83 12.61 -1.70 -14.47
C ILE A 83 11.85 -0.56 -15.14
N LEU A 84 12.40 0.04 -16.21
CA LEU A 84 11.73 1.11 -16.96
C LEU A 84 10.45 0.61 -17.64
N LEU A 85 10.50 -0.56 -18.27
CA LEU A 85 9.33 -1.18 -18.89
C LEU A 85 8.26 -1.55 -17.85
N GLU A 86 8.70 -2.08 -16.71
CA GLU A 86 7.84 -2.47 -15.61
C GLU A 86 7.15 -1.25 -14.99
N GLN A 87 7.86 -0.12 -14.83
CA GLN A 87 7.31 1.14 -14.37
C GLN A 87 6.19 1.63 -15.29
N TYR A 88 6.48 1.74 -16.60
CA TYR A 88 5.50 2.16 -17.59
C TYR A 88 4.29 1.23 -17.62
N TYR A 89 4.52 -0.08 -17.55
CA TYR A 89 3.44 -1.06 -17.47
C TYR A 89 2.55 -0.84 -16.24
N MET A 90 3.13 -0.61 -15.06
CA MET A 90 2.34 -0.32 -13.86
C MET A 90 1.54 0.98 -14.00
N GLU A 91 2.15 2.04 -14.50
CA GLU A 91 1.50 3.35 -14.73
C GLU A 91 0.26 3.22 -15.62
N GLU A 92 0.40 2.60 -16.81
CA GLU A 92 -0.71 2.41 -17.74
C GLU A 92 -1.80 1.50 -17.18
N CYS A 93 -1.42 0.42 -16.49
CA CYS A 93 -2.40 -0.49 -15.91
C CYS A 93 -3.17 0.12 -14.73
N VAL A 94 -2.53 0.92 -13.87
CA VAL A 94 -3.22 1.65 -12.79
C VAL A 94 -4.19 2.66 -13.38
N ARG A 95 -3.78 3.44 -14.38
CA ARG A 95 -4.67 4.41 -15.04
C ARG A 95 -5.88 3.71 -15.65
N LYS A 96 -5.66 2.60 -16.35
CA LYS A 96 -6.73 1.80 -16.92
C LYS A 96 -7.67 1.20 -15.87
N ALA A 97 -7.14 0.74 -14.72
CA ALA A 97 -7.95 0.23 -13.62
C ALA A 97 -8.86 1.34 -13.05
N ILE A 98 -8.35 2.57 -12.95
CA ILE A 98 -9.13 3.74 -12.53
C ILE A 98 -10.23 4.06 -13.57
N ASP A 99 -9.90 4.06 -14.86
CA ASP A 99 -10.87 4.35 -15.93
C ASP A 99 -11.97 3.29 -16.04
N MET A 100 -11.66 2.06 -15.62
CA MET A 100 -12.58 0.92 -15.61
C MET A 100 -13.21 0.67 -14.23
N ASP A 101 -13.06 1.59 -13.28
CA ASP A 101 -13.55 1.39 -11.91
C ASP A 101 -15.06 1.14 -11.90
N VAL A 102 -15.46 -0.02 -11.38
CA VAL A 102 -16.86 -0.40 -11.21
C VAL A 102 -17.12 -0.58 -9.73
N ARG A 103 -18.17 0.09 -9.26
CA ARG A 103 -18.69 -0.17 -7.93
C ARG A 103 -19.56 -1.42 -7.95
N GLU A 104 -19.12 -2.44 -7.23
CA GLU A 104 -19.88 -3.66 -6.97
C GLU A 104 -20.80 -3.50 -5.74
N GLU A 105 -21.61 -4.51 -5.41
CA GLU A 105 -22.49 -4.49 -4.22
C GLU A 105 -21.72 -4.42 -2.87
N GLY A 106 -20.39 -4.44 -2.91
CA GLY A 106 -19.49 -4.33 -1.77
C GLY A 106 -19.23 -2.91 -1.26
N LEU A 107 -18.46 -2.83 -0.17
CA LEU A 107 -18.03 -1.55 0.44
C LEU A 107 -16.92 -0.86 -0.34
N LEU A 108 -16.12 -1.63 -1.08
CA LEU A 108 -15.01 -1.17 -1.91
C LEU A 108 -15.39 -1.31 -3.38
N SER A 109 -14.83 -0.46 -4.23
CA SER A 109 -14.93 -0.66 -5.68
C SER A 109 -13.79 -1.55 -6.21
N SER A 110 -13.98 -2.07 -7.43
CA SER A 110 -13.05 -3.04 -8.04
C SER A 110 -11.61 -2.50 -8.16
N VAL A 111 -11.46 -1.18 -8.30
CA VAL A 111 -10.14 -0.53 -8.44
C VAL A 111 -9.18 -0.83 -7.30
N VAL A 112 -9.66 -1.05 -6.07
CA VAL A 112 -8.80 -1.33 -4.91
C VAL A 112 -8.08 -2.66 -5.11
N ASP A 113 -8.84 -3.69 -5.44
CA ASP A 113 -8.29 -5.03 -5.68
C ASP A 113 -7.43 -5.05 -6.93
N ASP A 114 -7.86 -4.38 -8.02
CA ASP A 114 -7.09 -4.31 -9.26
C ASP A 114 -5.72 -3.66 -9.06
N VAL A 115 -5.66 -2.52 -8.38
CA VAL A 115 -4.41 -1.78 -8.12
C VAL A 115 -3.49 -2.58 -7.19
N LEU A 116 -4.00 -3.13 -6.09
CA LEU A 116 -3.16 -3.89 -5.15
C LEU A 116 -2.70 -5.22 -5.75
N PHE A 117 -3.55 -5.89 -6.53
CA PHE A 117 -3.18 -7.08 -7.27
C PHE A 117 -2.08 -6.78 -8.29
N LEU A 118 -2.20 -5.68 -9.04
CA LEU A 118 -1.22 -5.26 -10.02
C LEU A 118 0.14 -4.97 -9.37
N VAL A 119 0.18 -4.20 -8.28
CA VAL A 119 1.42 -3.91 -7.55
C VAL A 119 2.05 -5.21 -7.06
N ARG A 120 1.28 -6.09 -6.40
CA ARG A 120 1.78 -7.40 -5.95
C ARG A 120 2.33 -8.22 -7.12
N LYS A 121 1.60 -8.27 -8.24
CA LYS A 121 1.97 -9.04 -9.43
C LYS A 121 3.32 -8.58 -9.99
N CYS A 122 3.54 -7.28 -10.08
CA CYS A 122 4.79 -6.73 -10.60
C CYS A 122 5.97 -6.99 -9.65
N VAL A 123 5.78 -6.84 -8.34
CA VAL A 123 6.82 -7.17 -7.34
C VAL A 123 7.18 -8.67 -7.36
N ARG A 124 6.19 -9.55 -7.50
CA ARG A 124 6.42 -11.00 -7.64
C ARG A 124 7.14 -11.34 -8.94
N ARG A 125 6.84 -10.64 -10.03
CA ARG A 125 7.55 -10.77 -11.31
C ARG A 125 9.01 -10.33 -11.16
N ALA A 126 9.27 -9.18 -10.54
CA ALA A 126 10.61 -8.71 -10.23
C ALA A 126 11.39 -9.69 -9.34
N THR A 127 10.71 -10.38 -8.41
CA THR A 127 11.32 -11.43 -7.57
C THR A 127 11.90 -12.58 -8.42
N SER A 128 11.31 -12.86 -9.57
CA SER A 128 11.80 -13.90 -10.49
C SER A 128 13.11 -13.53 -11.20
N SER A 129 13.52 -12.25 -11.16
CA SER A 129 14.82 -11.80 -11.69
C SER A 129 16.01 -12.27 -10.84
N GLY A 130 15.77 -12.63 -9.57
CA GLY A 130 16.83 -12.98 -8.62
C GLY A 130 17.66 -11.78 -8.13
N SER A 131 17.34 -10.55 -8.52
CA SER A 131 18.01 -9.33 -8.08
C SER A 131 17.16 -8.60 -7.03
N VAL A 132 17.73 -8.41 -5.83
CA VAL A 132 17.07 -7.67 -4.73
C VAL A 132 16.86 -6.20 -5.11
N ASP A 133 17.83 -5.59 -5.79
CA ASP A 133 17.69 -4.20 -6.24
C ASP A 133 16.54 -4.04 -7.25
N CYS A 134 16.31 -5.05 -8.10
CA CYS A 134 15.17 -5.07 -9.02
C CYS A 134 13.83 -5.19 -8.27
N ILE A 135 13.76 -6.03 -7.22
CA ILE A 135 12.56 -6.14 -6.37
C ILE A 135 12.28 -4.81 -5.68
N CYS A 136 13.30 -4.19 -5.08
CA CYS A 136 13.18 -2.89 -4.42
C CYS A 136 12.71 -1.82 -5.41
N ALA A 137 13.30 -1.75 -6.62
CA ALA A 137 12.90 -0.79 -7.64
C ALA A 137 11.43 -0.98 -8.07
N ALA A 138 11.01 -2.22 -8.35
CA ALA A 138 9.62 -2.51 -8.72
C ALA A 138 8.63 -2.17 -7.60
N LEU A 139 8.97 -2.46 -6.34
CA LEU A 139 8.14 -2.10 -5.19
C LEU A 139 8.06 -0.58 -5.00
N ASN A 140 9.19 0.12 -5.11
CA ASN A 140 9.23 1.58 -4.99
C ASN A 140 8.40 2.25 -6.10
N ASN A 141 8.41 1.71 -7.32
CA ASN A 141 7.52 2.18 -8.40
C ASN A 141 6.04 1.99 -8.03
N GLY A 142 5.68 0.82 -7.48
CA GLY A 142 4.32 0.57 -6.98
C GLY A 142 3.91 1.51 -5.84
N VAL A 143 4.80 1.74 -4.88
CA VAL A 143 4.61 2.71 -3.78
C VAL A 143 4.37 4.11 -4.35
N ALA A 144 5.21 4.57 -5.28
CA ALA A 144 5.07 5.89 -5.90
C ALA A 144 3.70 6.04 -6.57
N LEU A 145 3.20 5.02 -7.27
CA LEU A 145 1.88 5.04 -7.91
C LEU A 145 0.73 5.10 -6.89
N LEU A 146 0.87 4.37 -5.79
CA LEU A 146 -0.12 4.39 -4.70
C LEU A 146 -0.17 5.77 -4.04
N GLU A 147 0.98 6.42 -3.83
CA GLU A 147 1.07 7.74 -3.21
C GLU A 147 0.71 8.91 -4.12
N THR A 148 0.78 8.72 -5.44
CA THR A 148 0.54 9.78 -6.42
C THR A 148 -0.75 9.55 -7.17
N THR A 149 -0.75 8.72 -8.22
CA THR A 149 -1.89 8.52 -9.11
C THR A 149 -3.12 8.00 -8.38
N PHE A 150 -2.97 6.92 -7.59
CA PHE A 150 -4.10 6.32 -6.91
C PHE A 150 -4.61 7.19 -5.75
N TYR A 151 -3.70 7.77 -4.98
CA TYR A 151 -4.07 8.75 -3.94
C TYR A 151 -4.85 9.93 -4.52
N GLN A 152 -4.37 10.53 -5.62
CA GLN A 152 -5.03 11.68 -6.24
C GLN A 152 -6.41 11.33 -6.79
N TYR A 153 -6.59 10.12 -7.32
CA TYR A 153 -7.91 9.63 -7.74
C TYR A 153 -8.92 9.64 -6.58
N LEU A 154 -8.55 9.02 -5.44
CA LEU A 154 -9.41 8.97 -4.26
C LEU A 154 -9.59 10.36 -3.63
N PHE A 155 -8.52 11.14 -3.55
CA PHE A 155 -8.53 12.48 -2.99
C PHE A 155 -9.43 13.41 -3.80
N GLY A 156 -9.43 13.35 -5.14
CA GLY A 156 -10.30 14.16 -5.98
C GLY A 156 -11.77 13.94 -5.67
N ALA A 157 -12.20 12.69 -5.52
CA ALA A 157 -13.57 12.36 -5.14
C ALA A 157 -13.94 12.86 -3.74
N ILE A 158 -13.01 12.77 -2.77
CA ILE A 158 -13.22 13.27 -1.40
C ILE A 158 -13.23 14.81 -1.37
N GLN A 159 -12.37 15.46 -2.16
CA GLN A 159 -12.25 16.91 -2.26
C GLN A 159 -13.50 17.55 -2.89
N ASN A 160 -14.13 16.88 -3.86
CA ASN A 160 -15.43 17.28 -4.41
C ASN A 160 -16.52 17.33 -3.34
N GLY A 161 -16.32 16.65 -2.20
CA GLY A 161 -17.10 16.79 -0.99
C GLY A 161 -18.45 16.07 -1.06
N TYR A 162 -19.00 15.84 0.11
CA TYR A 162 -20.36 15.32 0.24
C TYR A 162 -21.37 16.45 -0.06
N PRO A 163 -22.36 16.25 -0.95
CA PRO A 163 -23.31 17.31 -1.28
C PRO A 163 -24.13 17.73 -0.05
N SER A 164 -24.25 19.04 0.16
CA SER A 164 -24.93 19.61 1.32
C SER A 164 -26.45 19.35 1.27
N THR A 165 -27.02 18.85 2.37
CA THR A 165 -28.47 18.61 2.53
C THR A 165 -29.16 19.74 3.31
N ASN A 166 -28.74 20.99 3.13
CA ASN A 166 -29.48 22.12 3.71
C ASN A 166 -30.70 22.41 2.84
N PHE A 167 -31.88 22.60 3.44
CA PHE A 167 -33.14 22.87 2.72
C PHE A 167 -33.02 23.98 1.66
N ALA A 168 -32.26 25.04 1.95
CA ALA A 168 -32.00 26.12 0.99
C ALA A 168 -31.13 25.67 -0.20
N ALA A 169 -30.14 24.80 0.02
CA ALA A 169 -29.29 24.26 -1.03
C ALA A 169 -30.05 23.25 -1.90
N GLU A 170 -30.86 22.39 -1.26
CA GLU A 170 -31.74 21.44 -1.95
C GLU A 170 -32.80 22.15 -2.80
N ALA A 171 -33.40 23.23 -2.29
CA ALA A 171 -34.35 24.06 -3.03
C ALA A 171 -33.68 24.80 -4.21
N LEU A 172 -32.48 25.38 -4.02
CA LEU A 172 -31.72 26.05 -5.09
C LEU A 172 -31.32 25.07 -6.19
N GLN A 173 -30.86 23.88 -5.79
CA GLN A 173 -30.47 22.82 -6.72
C GLN A 173 -31.67 22.28 -7.49
N THR A 174 -32.81 22.08 -6.82
CA THR A 174 -34.07 21.65 -7.44
C THR A 174 -34.54 22.70 -8.45
N ALA A 175 -34.47 23.98 -8.10
CA ALA A 175 -34.80 25.07 -9.01
C ALA A 175 -33.86 25.13 -10.23
N GLN A 176 -32.56 24.93 -10.03
CA GLN A 176 -31.57 24.86 -11.12
C GLN A 176 -31.78 23.65 -12.03
N ASN A 177 -32.04 22.47 -11.46
CA ASN A 177 -32.34 21.27 -12.23
C ASN A 177 -33.64 21.41 -13.02
N ALA A 178 -34.69 21.98 -12.42
CA ALA A 178 -35.94 22.30 -13.10
C ALA A 178 -35.71 23.31 -14.24
N TYR A 179 -34.89 24.34 -14.03
CA TYR A 179 -34.55 25.31 -15.08
C TYR A 179 -33.80 24.67 -16.26
N ASN A 180 -32.85 23.78 -15.98
CA ASN A 180 -32.10 23.04 -17.02
C ASN A 180 -32.99 22.06 -17.79
N VAL A 181 -33.95 21.41 -17.12
CA VAL A 181 -34.97 20.56 -17.78
C VAL A 181 -35.82 21.39 -18.75
N ILE A 182 -36.24 22.59 -18.33
CA ILE A 182 -37.09 23.47 -19.13
C ILE A 182 -36.34 24.08 -20.32
N GLN A 183 -35.07 24.46 -20.15
CA GLN A 183 -34.24 25.08 -21.21
C GLN A 183 -33.61 24.06 -22.17
N HIS A 184 -33.18 22.91 -21.67
CA HIS A 184 -32.35 21.97 -22.42
C HIS A 184 -32.97 20.57 -22.57
N GLY A 185 -34.18 20.32 -22.05
CA GLY A 185 -34.93 19.08 -22.26
C GLY A 185 -34.32 17.82 -21.65
N LYS A 186 -33.27 17.94 -20.82
CA LYS A 186 -32.62 16.82 -20.13
C LYS A 186 -32.71 16.98 -18.63
N ALA A 187 -33.37 16.02 -17.98
CA ALA A 187 -33.33 15.86 -16.53
C ALA A 187 -31.96 15.29 -16.10
N SER A 188 -31.23 16.05 -15.29
CA SER A 188 -29.99 15.60 -14.64
C SER A 188 -30.27 15.26 -13.18
N GLU A 189 -31.05 14.21 -12.94
CA GLU A 189 -31.29 13.69 -11.57
C GLU A 189 -30.07 12.90 -11.04
N ALA A 190 -29.18 12.43 -11.92
CA ALA A 190 -28.04 11.59 -11.54
C ALA A 190 -26.89 12.33 -10.81
N SER A 191 -26.76 13.66 -10.97
CA SER A 191 -25.53 14.36 -10.56
C SER A 191 -25.25 14.33 -9.05
N THR A 192 -26.26 14.50 -8.21
CA THR A 192 -26.06 14.57 -6.75
C THR A 192 -25.90 13.19 -6.11
N ASP A 193 -26.65 12.19 -6.56
CA ASP A 193 -26.55 10.84 -6.01
C ASP A 193 -25.26 10.18 -6.49
N THR A 194 -24.86 10.37 -7.75
CA THR A 194 -23.53 9.93 -8.22
C THR A 194 -22.39 10.60 -7.43
N GLN A 195 -22.51 11.88 -7.06
CA GLN A 195 -21.51 12.54 -6.23
C GLN A 195 -21.47 11.98 -4.80
N LYS A 196 -22.62 11.74 -4.17
CA LYS A 196 -22.69 11.07 -2.84
C LYS A 196 -22.00 9.72 -2.87
N GLU A 197 -22.36 8.91 -3.86
CA GLU A 197 -21.84 7.55 -4.02
C GLU A 197 -20.33 7.57 -4.29
N SER A 198 -19.85 8.47 -5.16
CA SER A 198 -18.42 8.64 -5.45
C SER A 198 -17.64 9.04 -4.20
N PHE A 199 -18.15 9.99 -3.40
CA PHE A 199 -17.51 10.42 -2.15
C PHE A 199 -17.43 9.28 -1.12
N LEU A 200 -18.54 8.57 -0.89
CA LEU A 200 -18.60 7.47 0.09
C LEU A 200 -17.70 6.32 -0.34
N THR A 201 -17.75 5.95 -1.63
CA THR A 201 -16.92 4.89 -2.19
C THR A 201 -15.43 5.23 -2.10
N ALA A 202 -15.03 6.46 -2.45
CA ALA A 202 -13.64 6.89 -2.33
C ALA A 202 -13.14 6.90 -0.88
N THR A 203 -13.99 7.31 0.07
CA THR A 203 -13.68 7.28 1.50
C THR A 203 -13.47 5.84 2.00
N ASN A 204 -14.36 4.92 1.60
CA ASN A 204 -14.23 3.50 1.92
C ASN A 204 -13.01 2.88 1.27
N ASN A 205 -12.77 3.16 -0.01
CA ASN A 205 -11.60 2.71 -0.75
C ASN A 205 -10.30 3.16 -0.08
N ALA A 206 -10.20 4.41 0.35
CA ALA A 206 -9.05 4.90 1.09
C ALA A 206 -8.86 4.11 2.40
N ARG A 207 -9.94 3.87 3.16
CA ARG A 207 -9.86 3.12 4.41
C ARG A 207 -9.47 1.65 4.20
N GLY A 208 -10.09 0.98 3.23
CA GLY A 208 -9.85 -0.41 2.87
C GLY A 208 -8.46 -0.62 2.30
N THR A 209 -8.00 0.27 1.41
CA THR A 209 -6.62 0.26 0.89
C THR A 209 -5.61 0.34 2.03
N ALA A 210 -5.85 1.19 3.05
CA ALA A 210 -4.93 1.29 4.18
C ALA A 210 -4.74 -0.06 4.92
N ASP A 211 -5.82 -0.82 5.12
CA ASP A 211 -5.76 -2.11 5.80
C ASP A 211 -5.15 -3.19 4.88
N LEU A 212 -5.59 -3.24 3.62
CA LEU A 212 -5.09 -4.20 2.62
C LEU A 212 -3.60 -4.00 2.28
N LEU A 213 -3.07 -2.78 2.38
CA LEU A 213 -1.63 -2.52 2.21
C LEU A 213 -0.79 -3.21 3.30
N LEU A 214 -1.31 -3.30 4.52
CA LEU A 214 -0.62 -4.02 5.61
C LEU A 214 -0.65 -5.53 5.37
N GLU A 215 -1.74 -6.05 4.80
CA GLU A 215 -1.83 -7.45 4.37
C GLU A 215 -0.89 -7.76 3.20
N LEU A 216 -0.84 -6.87 2.20
CA LEU A 216 0.09 -6.96 1.08
C LEU A 216 1.55 -7.01 1.58
N ARG A 217 1.92 -6.11 2.49
CA ARG A 217 3.24 -6.10 3.13
C ARG A 217 3.56 -7.45 3.78
N LYS A 218 2.69 -7.94 4.66
CA LYS A 218 2.88 -9.25 5.32
C LYS A 218 3.01 -10.38 4.32
N GLY A 219 2.21 -10.36 3.26
CA GLY A 219 2.26 -11.34 2.17
C GLY A 219 3.61 -11.34 1.44
N LEU A 220 4.18 -10.16 1.16
CA LEU A 220 5.50 -10.04 0.54
C LEU A 220 6.62 -10.50 1.48
N GLU A 221 6.60 -10.09 2.74
CA GLU A 221 7.56 -10.54 3.76
C GLU A 221 7.56 -12.07 3.91
N GLN A 222 6.36 -12.68 3.94
CA GLN A 222 6.20 -14.14 3.99
C GLN A 222 6.68 -14.83 2.71
N GLU A 223 6.51 -14.22 1.53
CA GLU A 223 7.04 -14.78 0.28
C GLU A 223 8.57 -14.70 0.24
N TRP A 224 9.15 -13.61 0.72
CA TRP A 224 10.60 -13.45 0.74
C TRP A 224 11.30 -14.33 1.76
N SER A 225 10.70 -14.58 2.94
CA SER A 225 11.31 -15.45 3.97
C SER A 225 11.60 -16.88 3.50
N LYS A 226 10.94 -17.33 2.42
CA LYS A 226 11.16 -18.65 1.80
C LYS A 226 12.52 -18.79 1.11
N THR A 227 13.22 -17.68 0.87
CA THR A 227 14.53 -17.66 0.19
C THR A 227 15.57 -17.09 1.14
N GLN A 228 16.62 -17.87 1.41
CA GLN A 228 17.75 -17.40 2.22
C GLN A 228 18.49 -16.29 1.47
N ARG A 229 18.68 -15.16 2.15
CA ARG A 229 19.39 -13.97 1.65
C ARG A 229 20.42 -13.51 2.66
N SER A 230 21.37 -12.70 2.21
CA SER A 230 22.28 -12.01 3.13
C SER A 230 21.51 -11.02 4.02
N GLU A 231 22.08 -10.69 5.18
CA GLU A 231 21.49 -9.71 6.09
C GLU A 231 21.30 -8.34 5.42
N VAL A 232 22.25 -7.94 4.58
CA VAL A 232 22.20 -6.69 3.80
C VAL A 232 21.02 -6.68 2.83
N GLU A 233 20.81 -7.77 2.10
CA GLU A 233 19.70 -7.90 1.15
C GLU A 233 18.34 -7.92 1.87
N THR A 234 18.25 -8.61 3.00
CA THR A 234 17.04 -8.61 3.84
C THR A 234 16.74 -7.18 4.31
N GLY A 235 17.75 -6.45 4.81
CA GLY A 235 17.57 -5.06 5.23
C GLY A 235 17.11 -4.11 4.11
N LYS A 236 17.56 -4.33 2.85
CA LYS A 236 17.05 -3.58 1.69
C LYS A 236 15.58 -3.85 1.43
N LEU A 237 15.15 -5.11 1.50
CA LEU A 237 13.76 -5.49 1.30
C LEU A 237 12.87 -4.96 2.43
N ASP A 238 13.35 -5.01 3.68
CA ASP A 238 12.63 -4.50 4.85
C ASP A 238 12.39 -2.99 4.72
N ASN A 239 13.39 -2.23 4.27
CA ASN A 239 13.26 -0.80 4.01
C ASN A 239 12.30 -0.51 2.83
N ALA A 240 12.39 -1.28 1.75
CA ALA A 240 11.50 -1.11 0.61
C ALA A 240 10.04 -1.39 1.00
N VAL A 241 9.79 -2.45 1.77
CA VAL A 241 8.43 -2.84 2.18
C VAL A 241 7.88 -1.97 3.31
N SER A 242 8.73 -1.37 4.15
CA SER A 242 8.25 -0.43 5.18
C SER A 242 7.53 0.77 4.58
N GLN A 243 7.88 1.19 3.36
CA GLN A 243 7.20 2.28 2.66
C GLN A 243 5.70 2.01 2.45
N LEU A 244 5.27 0.75 2.29
CA LEU A 244 3.84 0.41 2.22
C LEU A 244 3.09 0.78 3.50
N THR A 245 3.77 0.78 4.65
CA THR A 245 3.21 1.24 5.93
C THR A 245 3.01 2.76 5.92
N ASP A 246 3.90 3.50 5.27
CA ASP A 246 3.77 4.95 5.12
C ASP A 246 2.59 5.32 4.21
N VAL A 247 2.45 4.61 3.08
CA VAL A 247 1.27 4.74 2.22
C VAL A 247 -0.01 4.39 2.97
N SER A 248 -0.02 3.31 3.73
CA SER A 248 -1.17 2.90 4.56
C SER A 248 -1.59 4.02 5.53
N ARG A 249 -0.63 4.66 6.21
CA ARG A 249 -0.90 5.82 7.08
C ARG A 249 -1.46 7.01 6.31
N LYS A 250 -0.94 7.31 5.11
CA LYS A 250 -1.47 8.38 4.24
C LYS A 250 -2.92 8.10 3.81
N MET A 251 -3.23 6.85 3.46
CA MET A 251 -4.59 6.43 3.08
C MET A 251 -5.56 6.48 4.26
N HIS A 252 -5.10 6.10 5.46
CA HIS A 252 -5.90 6.22 6.68
C HIS A 252 -6.21 7.69 7.02
N HIS A 253 -5.23 8.58 6.84
CA HIS A 253 -5.44 10.02 7.00
C HIS A 253 -6.45 10.55 5.98
N LEU A 254 -6.35 10.15 4.71
CA LEU A 254 -7.30 10.53 3.67
C LEU A 254 -8.73 10.11 4.00
N ALA A 255 -8.93 8.86 4.45
CA ALA A 255 -10.23 8.39 4.91
C ALA A 255 -10.76 9.23 6.09
N SER A 256 -9.88 9.59 7.03
CA SER A 256 -10.23 10.43 8.18
C SER A 256 -10.72 11.82 7.74
N LEU A 257 -10.06 12.43 6.74
CA LEU A 257 -10.50 13.70 6.16
C LEU A 257 -11.90 13.58 5.53
N GLY A 258 -12.18 12.48 4.82
CA GLY A 258 -13.50 12.19 4.29
C GLY A 258 -14.57 12.09 5.38
N VAL A 259 -14.33 11.31 6.43
CA VAL A 259 -15.26 11.17 7.57
C VAL A 259 -15.48 12.49 8.30
N GLU A 260 -14.43 13.29 8.52
CA GLU A 260 -14.57 14.61 9.13
C GLU A 260 -15.42 15.57 8.28
N SER A 261 -15.19 15.57 6.96
CA SER A 261 -15.97 16.36 6.00
C SER A 261 -17.44 15.96 6.05
N LEU A 262 -17.73 14.66 6.02
CA LEU A 262 -19.07 14.12 6.15
C LEU A 262 -19.73 14.55 7.47
N CYS A 263 -18.99 14.50 8.58
CA CYS A 263 -19.50 14.91 9.88
C CYS A 263 -19.84 16.41 9.96
N LYS A 264 -18.99 17.25 9.35
CA LYS A 264 -19.22 18.70 9.27
C LYS A 264 -20.47 19.01 8.45
N THR A 265 -20.69 18.27 7.36
CA THR A 265 -21.80 18.53 6.42
C THR A 265 -23.14 17.97 6.89
N ILE A 266 -23.18 16.75 7.44
CA ILE A 266 -24.44 16.07 7.78
C ILE A 266 -24.80 16.21 9.26
N PHE A 267 -23.86 15.91 10.16
CA PHE A 267 -24.18 15.74 11.58
C PHE A 267 -24.23 17.08 12.33
N ARG A 268 -23.27 17.99 12.09
CA ARG A 268 -23.22 19.27 12.82
C ARG A 268 -24.47 20.14 12.61
N PRO A 269 -25.02 20.31 11.39
CA PRO A 269 -26.24 21.11 11.19
C PRO A 269 -27.46 20.49 11.89
N LYS A 270 -27.61 19.16 11.82
CA LYS A 270 -28.70 18.43 12.46
C LYS A 270 -28.66 18.54 13.98
N LEU A 271 -27.47 18.43 14.58
CA LEU A 271 -27.29 18.64 16.02
C LEU A 271 -27.62 20.07 16.43
N LYS A 272 -27.08 21.07 15.71
CA LYS A 272 -27.36 22.49 15.98
C LYS A 272 -28.86 22.76 15.94
N SER A 273 -29.54 22.34 14.87
CA SER A 273 -31.00 22.49 14.73
C SER A 273 -31.78 21.92 15.93
N ARG A 274 -31.42 20.72 16.39
CA ARG A 274 -32.07 20.05 17.52
C ARG A 274 -31.84 20.76 18.86
N PHE A 275 -30.64 21.30 19.10
CA PHE A 275 -30.35 22.11 20.29
C PHE A 275 -31.13 23.44 20.30
N PHE A 276 -31.30 24.10 19.15
CA PHE A 276 -32.10 25.32 19.05
C PHE A 276 -33.60 25.06 19.21
N LEU A 277 -34.12 23.95 18.69
CA LEU A 277 -35.52 23.54 18.89
C LEU A 277 -35.84 23.29 20.36
N ASN A 278 -35.00 22.52 21.08
CA ASN A 278 -35.19 22.30 22.51
C ASN A 278 -35.19 23.62 23.30
N ARG A 279 -34.31 24.58 22.97
CA ARG A 279 -34.27 25.88 23.67
C ARG A 279 -35.53 26.73 23.43
N ASN A 280 -36.12 26.67 22.25
CA ASN A 280 -37.38 27.35 21.95
C ASN A 280 -38.60 26.69 22.61
N ASP A 281 -38.58 25.38 22.80
CA ASP A 281 -39.65 24.68 23.56
C ASP A 281 -39.60 25.02 25.06
N TYR A 282 -38.41 25.18 25.66
CA TYR A 282 -38.26 25.71 27.02
C TYR A 282 -38.76 27.17 27.16
N LEU A 283 -38.54 28.02 26.16
CA LEU A 283 -39.04 29.41 26.16
C LEU A 283 -40.57 29.48 25.96
N LYS A 284 -41.16 28.61 25.13
CA LYS A 284 -42.64 28.55 24.97
C LYS A 284 -43.34 28.11 26.26
N TYR A 285 -42.77 27.17 27.02
CA TYR A 285 -43.31 26.79 28.33
C TYR A 285 -43.27 27.93 29.36
N THR A 286 -42.30 28.85 29.24
CA THR A 286 -42.13 29.96 30.19
C THR A 286 -43.04 31.15 29.85
N ILE A 287 -43.39 31.34 28.57
CA ILE A 287 -44.23 32.47 28.11
C ILE A 287 -45.74 32.15 28.17
N SER A 288 -46.12 30.87 28.29
CA SER A 288 -47.54 30.46 28.31
C SER A 288 -48.17 30.33 29.72
N GLN A 289 -47.51 30.80 30.78
CA GLN A 289 -48.16 30.90 32.10
C GLN A 289 -48.81 32.29 32.26
N PRO A 290 -50.15 32.37 32.42
CA PRO A 290 -50.81 33.64 32.67
C PRO A 290 -50.48 34.15 34.07
N VAL A 291 -50.04 35.40 34.12
CA VAL A 291 -49.81 36.16 35.35
C VAL A 291 -51.14 36.34 36.08
N HIS A 292 -51.34 35.65 37.20
CA HIS A 292 -52.33 36.02 38.19
C HIS A 292 -51.72 36.03 39.60
N SER A 293 -51.26 37.23 39.98
CA SER A 293 -51.47 37.89 41.28
C SER A 293 -51.50 37.04 42.56
N LYS A 294 -50.41 37.05 43.35
CA LYS A 294 -50.25 37.81 44.63
C LYS A 294 -49.08 37.28 45.49
N PRO A 295 -48.57 38.10 46.44
CA PRO A 295 -47.21 38.05 46.94
C PRO A 295 -47.09 37.28 48.27
N VAL A 296 -45.88 36.89 48.67
CA VAL A 296 -45.29 37.10 50.02
C VAL A 296 -43.93 36.38 50.10
N ASN A 297 -42.98 37.13 50.67
CA ASN A 297 -41.60 36.83 51.04
C ASN A 297 -41.28 35.42 51.58
N GLN A 298 -40.16 34.86 51.13
CA GLN A 298 -39.03 34.38 51.97
C GLN A 298 -37.88 33.95 51.02
N LEU A 299 -36.74 34.66 51.04
CA LEU A 299 -35.48 34.24 51.70
C LEU A 299 -34.96 32.90 51.11
N LEU A 300 -33.76 32.75 50.54
CA LEU A 300 -32.45 33.30 50.89
C LEU A 300 -31.44 33.03 49.76
N PHE A 301 -30.46 33.92 49.66
CA PHE A 301 -29.17 33.75 48.98
C PHE A 301 -28.35 32.56 49.52
N CYS A 302 -27.61 31.88 48.64
CA CYS A 302 -26.18 31.50 48.72
C CYS A 302 -25.86 30.60 47.50
N GLY A 303 -24.93 30.94 46.60
CA GLY A 303 -23.47 30.67 46.70
C GLY A 303 -23.19 29.20 46.32
N HIS A 304 -22.28 28.77 45.44
CA HIS A 304 -21.05 29.29 44.85
C HIS A 304 -20.68 28.36 43.67
N TRP A 305 -19.79 28.83 42.79
CA TRP A 305 -18.88 28.13 41.85
C TRP A 305 -19.12 26.66 41.48
#